data_AF-A0A921ZTM9-F1
#
_entry.id   AF-A0A921ZTM9-F1
#
_cell.length_a   1.000
_cell.length_b   1.000
_cell.length_c   1.000
_cell.angle_alpha   90.00
_cell.angle_beta   90.00
_cell.angle_gamma   90.00
#
_symmetry.space_group_name_H-M   'P 1'
#
loop_
_entity.id
_entity.type
_entity.pdbx_description
1 polymer ?
#
loop_
_entity_poly.entity_id
_entity_poly.type
_entity_poly.pdbx_seq_one_letter_code
_entity_poly.pdbx_strand_id
1 'polypeptide(L)'
;MSLQLSRREVEELRTLLDRAIYRTIGKSDSSLLAVVSTCLTNGVIKPVLYSKPAAISHEELEKQRKIAELQARIQRKLAGGALVPAGPTGPAPLILDREGRTIDTSGKRVQLTHVAPTLKANIRAKRREEFRAQLSLSAGEPLEAAWNDPRVPAKPPVRTRRQLRFHEPGKFTVMAERLRMKAQLEKLQNEISQIARKTGISSATKLALLAADTPDSDRVPDIEWWDSVILMTPEEREVKRQRSVPRAADTHADTHANTHADACADTHADTLADTRTDTQRVDACNVGADDIIDNLNEDAITNLVEHPQQLRPPTEPLKPTYMPVFLTKKERKKLRRQSRREAWKEEQEKVRLGLEAPPEPKLRISNLMRALGTEAVQDPTAIEAKVREQIAKRQKTHLEANKARALTKEQKREKVDRKIREDTSMGVHVAVYRCVFNYITSDPSRLCLV
;
A
#
# COMPACT_ATOMS: atom_id res chain seq x y z
N MET A 1 -40.66 -4.23 -8.06
CA MET A 1 -40.84 -5.60 -8.59
C MET A 1 -39.45 -6.22 -8.67
N SER A 2 -39.23 -7.43 -8.16
CA SER A 2 -37.94 -8.12 -8.28
C SER A 2 -37.94 -9.00 -9.53
N LEU A 3 -37.05 -8.70 -10.48
CA LEU A 3 -36.83 -9.56 -11.65
C LEU A 3 -36.13 -10.85 -11.18
N GLN A 4 -36.90 -11.93 -11.05
CA GLN A 4 -36.38 -13.29 -10.89
C GLN A 4 -36.31 -13.92 -12.28
N LEU A 5 -35.11 -14.25 -12.74
CA LEU A 5 -34.88 -14.93 -14.01
C LEU A 5 -35.05 -16.44 -13.81
N SER A 6 -35.58 -17.15 -14.81
CA SER A 6 -35.66 -18.60 -14.75
C SER A 6 -34.26 -19.22 -14.78
N ARG A 7 -34.13 -20.46 -14.28
CA ARG A 7 -32.85 -21.17 -14.29
C ARG A 7 -32.26 -21.35 -15.70
N ARG A 8 -33.09 -21.40 -16.75
CA ARG A 8 -32.61 -21.55 -18.14
C ARG A 8 -31.96 -20.25 -18.65
N GLU A 9 -32.65 -19.12 -18.48
CA GLU A 9 -32.13 -17.80 -18.86
C GLU A 9 -30.81 -17.47 -18.12
N VAL A 10 -30.69 -17.85 -16.84
CA VAL A 10 -29.45 -17.64 -16.07
C VAL A 10 -28.32 -18.58 -16.52
N GLU A 11 -28.63 -19.78 -17.02
CA GLU A 11 -27.65 -20.71 -17.60
C GLU A 11 -27.16 -20.21 -18.97
N GLU A 12 -28.04 -19.63 -19.79
CA GLU A 12 -27.69 -18.98 -21.07
C GLU A 12 -26.80 -17.75 -20.86
N LEU A 13 -27.14 -16.89 -19.89
CA LEU A 13 -26.35 -15.71 -19.51
C LEU A 13 -25.02 -16.05 -18.81
N ARG A 14 -24.78 -17.31 -18.42
CA ARG A 14 -23.64 -17.74 -17.58
C ARG A 14 -22.27 -17.36 -18.16
N THR A 15 -22.11 -17.44 -19.48
CA THR A 15 -20.85 -17.08 -20.17
C THR A 15 -20.61 -15.57 -20.19
N LEU A 16 -21.67 -14.77 -20.30
CA LEU A 16 -21.61 -13.30 -20.22
C LEU A 16 -21.31 -12.85 -18.78
N LEU A 17 -21.88 -13.53 -17.79
CA LEU A 17 -21.61 -13.28 -16.37
C LEU A 17 -20.14 -13.57 -16.03
N ASP A 18 -19.55 -14.69 -16.47
CA ASP A 18 -18.12 -14.97 -16.24
C ASP A 18 -17.22 -13.91 -16.93
N ARG A 19 -17.56 -13.52 -18.16
CA ARG A 19 -16.84 -12.47 -18.90
C ARG A 19 -16.94 -11.09 -18.24
N ALA A 20 -18.06 -10.79 -17.56
CA ALA A 20 -18.23 -9.58 -16.77
C ALA A 20 -17.44 -9.61 -15.45
N ILE A 21 -17.43 -10.76 -14.75
CA ILE A 21 -16.58 -10.99 -13.56
C ILE A 21 -15.10 -10.84 -13.95
N TYR A 22 -14.66 -11.46 -15.05
CA TYR A 22 -13.30 -11.31 -15.55
C TYR A 22 -12.96 -9.85 -15.90
N ARG A 23 -13.87 -9.11 -16.55
CA ARG A 23 -13.67 -7.68 -16.88
C ARG A 23 -13.57 -6.78 -15.63
N THR A 24 -14.20 -7.15 -14.52
CA THR A 24 -14.26 -6.33 -13.28
C THR A 24 -13.21 -6.70 -12.24
N ILE A 25 -12.77 -7.96 -12.19
CA ILE A 25 -11.83 -8.47 -11.18
C ILE A 25 -10.48 -8.89 -11.81
N GLY A 26 -10.40 -8.97 -13.14
CA GLY A 26 -9.21 -9.41 -13.89
C GLY A 26 -8.95 -10.92 -13.83
N LYS A 27 -9.88 -11.70 -13.26
CA LYS A 27 -9.83 -13.15 -13.07
C LYS A 27 -11.26 -13.71 -13.07
N SER A 28 -11.44 -14.93 -13.56
CA SER A 28 -12.68 -15.68 -13.40
C SER A 28 -12.70 -16.35 -12.02
N ASP A 29 -13.78 -16.13 -11.27
CA ASP A 29 -13.98 -16.72 -9.94
C ASP A 29 -15.33 -17.45 -9.90
N SER A 30 -15.24 -18.78 -9.94
CA SER A 30 -16.41 -19.68 -9.91
C SER A 30 -17.32 -19.48 -8.69
N SER A 31 -16.78 -18.97 -7.56
CA SER A 31 -17.59 -18.71 -6.36
C SER A 31 -18.49 -17.49 -6.53
N LEU A 32 -17.98 -16.43 -7.15
CA LEU A 32 -18.74 -15.22 -7.45
C LEU A 32 -19.78 -15.49 -8.55
N LEU A 33 -19.42 -16.26 -9.58
CA LEU A 33 -20.36 -16.70 -10.61
C LEU A 33 -21.54 -17.49 -10.01
N ALA A 34 -21.26 -18.42 -9.10
CA ALA A 34 -22.30 -19.19 -8.41
C ALA A 34 -23.22 -18.29 -7.55
N VAL A 35 -22.66 -17.33 -6.81
CA VAL A 35 -23.44 -16.37 -6.00
C VAL A 35 -24.31 -15.48 -6.89
N VAL A 36 -23.77 -14.90 -7.96
CA VAL A 36 -24.53 -14.03 -8.88
C VAL A 36 -25.65 -14.81 -9.56
N SER A 37 -25.38 -16.02 -10.07
CA SER A 37 -26.40 -16.92 -10.64
C SER A 37 -27.52 -17.24 -9.62
N THR A 38 -27.15 -17.53 -8.37
CA THR A 38 -28.12 -17.81 -7.29
C THR A 38 -28.98 -16.58 -6.95
N CYS A 39 -28.39 -15.38 -6.93
CA CYS A 39 -29.13 -14.13 -6.70
C CYS A 39 -30.08 -13.76 -7.84
N LEU A 40 -29.73 -14.07 -9.10
CA LEU A 40 -30.59 -13.82 -10.26
C LEU A 40 -31.79 -14.78 -10.36
N THR A 41 -31.61 -16.04 -9.94
CA THR A 41 -32.70 -17.03 -9.91
C THR A 41 -33.63 -16.89 -8.71
N ASN A 42 -33.08 -16.61 -7.52
CA ASN A 42 -33.84 -16.62 -6.28
C ASN A 42 -34.21 -15.22 -5.76
N GLY A 43 -33.62 -14.16 -6.29
CA GLY A 43 -33.70 -12.81 -5.75
C GLY A 43 -32.66 -12.51 -4.66
N VAL A 44 -32.58 -11.25 -4.23
CA VAL A 44 -31.54 -10.77 -3.29
C VAL A 44 -31.84 -11.21 -1.86
N ILE A 45 -31.30 -12.37 -1.49
CA ILE A 45 -31.28 -12.86 -0.10
C ILE A 45 -30.31 -11.99 0.71
N LYS A 46 -30.80 -11.40 1.82
CA LYS A 46 -29.96 -10.62 2.75
C LYS A 46 -28.87 -11.51 3.34
N PRO A 47 -27.60 -11.06 3.46
CA PRO A 47 -26.49 -11.92 3.83
C PRO A 47 -26.49 -12.27 5.33
N VAL A 48 -27.24 -13.32 5.70
CA VAL A 48 -27.02 -14.03 6.95
C VAL A 48 -25.76 -14.88 6.78
N LEU A 49 -24.71 -14.54 7.53
CA LEU A 49 -23.45 -15.27 7.54
C LEU A 49 -23.68 -16.70 8.06
N TYR A 50 -23.42 -17.71 7.23
CA TYR A 50 -23.25 -19.08 7.70
C TYR A 50 -22.01 -19.74 7.08
N SER A 51 -21.15 -20.24 7.95
CA SER A 51 -20.06 -21.14 7.61
C SER A 51 -20.60 -22.50 7.16
N LYS A 52 -19.88 -23.16 6.24
CA LYS A 52 -20.14 -24.58 5.94
C LYS A 52 -19.98 -25.41 7.23
N PRO A 53 -20.90 -26.34 7.54
CA PRO A 53 -20.61 -27.40 8.48
C PRO A 53 -19.55 -28.33 7.85
N ALA A 54 -18.41 -28.49 8.54
CA ALA A 54 -17.39 -29.47 8.15
C ALA A 54 -17.77 -30.85 8.71
N ALA A 55 -17.53 -31.92 7.93
CA ALA A 55 -17.66 -33.28 8.43
C ALA A 55 -16.64 -33.51 9.56
N ILE A 56 -17.10 -34.05 10.68
CA ILE A 56 -16.26 -34.30 11.88
C ILE A 56 -15.36 -35.50 11.61
N SER A 57 -14.07 -35.39 11.95
CA SER A 57 -13.11 -36.48 11.75
C SER A 57 -13.40 -37.65 12.71
N HIS A 58 -13.02 -38.87 12.31
CA HIS A 58 -13.06 -40.04 13.21
C HIS A 58 -12.21 -39.81 14.48
N GLU A 59 -11.11 -39.07 14.35
CA GLU A 59 -10.22 -38.70 15.45
C GLU A 59 -10.90 -37.76 16.46
N GLU A 60 -11.73 -36.82 16.00
CA GLU A 60 -12.56 -35.96 16.87
C GLU A 60 -13.63 -36.75 17.61
N LEU A 61 -14.27 -37.74 16.97
CA LEU A 61 -15.24 -38.63 17.63
C LEU A 61 -14.59 -39.48 18.73
N GLU A 62 -13.38 -39.97 18.51
CA GLU A 62 -12.61 -40.66 19.55
C GLU A 62 -12.18 -39.74 20.70
N LYS A 63 -11.73 -38.51 20.40
CA LYS A 63 -11.41 -37.50 21.42
C LYS A 63 -12.65 -37.17 22.25
N GLN A 64 -13.81 -36.99 21.62
CA GLN A 64 -15.08 -36.74 22.31
C GLN A 64 -15.47 -37.91 23.24
N ARG A 65 -15.34 -39.17 22.80
CA ARG A 65 -15.56 -40.36 23.66
C ARG A 65 -14.63 -40.36 24.88
N LYS A 66 -13.32 -40.13 24.68
CA LYS A 66 -12.31 -40.07 25.76
C LYS A 66 -12.57 -38.90 26.74
N ILE A 67 -13.11 -37.77 26.27
CA ILE A 67 -13.52 -36.64 27.13
C ILE A 67 -14.76 -36.98 27.95
N ALA A 68 -15.78 -37.61 27.36
CA ALA A 68 -17.00 -38.02 28.07
C ALA A 68 -16.71 -39.06 29.18
N GLU A 69 -15.81 -40.02 28.90
CA GLU A 69 -15.34 -41.00 29.89
C GLU A 69 -14.64 -40.32 31.08
N LEU A 70 -13.80 -39.32 30.82
CA LEU A 70 -13.18 -38.49 31.86
C LEU A 70 -14.20 -37.72 32.69
N GLN A 71 -15.23 -37.14 32.06
CA GLN A 71 -16.31 -36.42 32.75
C GLN A 71 -17.13 -37.36 33.66
N ALA A 72 -17.49 -38.56 33.21
CA ALA A 72 -18.15 -39.57 34.03
C ALA A 72 -17.28 -40.00 35.23
N ARG A 73 -15.95 -40.10 35.03
CA ARG A 73 -14.98 -40.41 36.11
C ARG A 73 -14.86 -39.27 37.14
N ILE A 74 -15.02 -38.02 36.72
CA ILE A 74 -15.06 -36.85 37.62
C ILE A 74 -16.37 -36.81 38.42
N GLN A 75 -17.52 -37.05 37.77
CA GLN A 75 -18.82 -37.08 38.46
C GLN A 75 -18.86 -38.14 39.58
N ARG A 76 -18.32 -39.35 39.33
CA ARG A 76 -18.18 -40.39 40.38
C ARG A 76 -17.28 -39.98 41.56
N LYS A 77 -16.37 -39.01 41.39
CA LYS A 77 -15.52 -38.49 42.47
C LYS A 77 -16.12 -37.28 43.21
N LEU A 78 -17.11 -36.59 42.63
CA LEU A 78 -17.71 -35.40 43.24
C LEU A 78 -18.84 -35.73 44.23
N ALA A 79 -19.27 -37.00 44.30
CA ALA A 79 -20.36 -37.48 45.15
C ALA A 79 -19.98 -37.73 46.62
N GLY A 80 -18.73 -37.52 47.03
CA GLY A 80 -18.28 -37.58 48.42
C GLY A 80 -17.53 -36.29 48.80
N GLY A 81 -18.03 -35.54 49.79
CA GLY A 81 -17.51 -34.23 50.18
C GLY A 81 -17.54 -33.95 51.69
N ALA A 82 -17.02 -32.79 52.10
CA ALA A 82 -17.00 -32.27 53.48
C ALA A 82 -16.74 -30.73 53.53
N LEU A 83 -16.76 -30.14 54.73
CA LEU A 83 -16.65 -28.68 55.06
C LEU A 83 -15.40 -28.45 55.98
N VAL A 84 -15.04 -27.31 56.61
CA VAL A 84 -15.68 -26.05 57.11
C VAL A 84 -14.64 -24.90 57.13
N PRO A 85 -14.98 -23.60 56.91
CA PRO A 85 -14.00 -22.49 56.86
C PRO A 85 -13.68 -21.82 58.22
N ALA A 86 -12.50 -21.18 58.36
CA ALA A 86 -12.13 -20.36 59.52
C ALA A 86 -10.97 -19.36 59.31
N GLY A 87 -11.00 -18.23 60.03
CA GLY A 87 -9.81 -17.55 60.59
C GLY A 87 -9.06 -16.47 59.77
N PRO A 88 -8.83 -15.25 60.31
CA PRO A 88 -7.97 -14.23 59.70
C PRO A 88 -6.52 -14.27 60.22
N THR A 89 -5.51 -14.23 59.34
CA THR A 89 -4.09 -14.10 59.74
C THR A 89 -3.29 -13.14 58.86
N GLY A 90 -2.73 -12.10 59.48
CA GLY A 90 -1.58 -11.37 58.95
C GLY A 90 -0.28 -12.03 59.43
N PRO A 91 0.82 -12.04 58.65
CA PRO A 91 2.05 -12.67 59.08
C PRO A 91 2.79 -11.83 60.14
N ALA A 92 3.55 -12.51 60.99
CA ALA A 92 4.34 -11.92 62.05
C ALA A 92 5.39 -10.91 61.52
N PRO A 93 5.71 -9.86 62.31
CA PRO A 93 6.76 -8.89 61.96
C PRO A 93 8.17 -9.51 62.05
N LEU A 94 9.08 -9.00 61.23
CA LEU A 94 10.50 -9.37 61.25
C LEU A 94 11.20 -8.74 62.46
N ILE A 95 11.86 -9.56 63.27
CA ILE A 95 12.62 -9.10 64.44
C ILE A 95 13.99 -8.57 64.00
N LEU A 96 14.29 -7.33 64.38
CA LEU A 96 15.53 -6.63 64.07
C LEU A 96 16.17 -6.11 65.36
N ASP A 97 17.51 -6.11 65.43
CA ASP A 97 18.24 -5.46 66.52
C ASP A 97 18.22 -3.92 66.40
N ARG A 98 18.74 -3.22 67.41
CA ARG A 98 18.88 -1.74 67.40
C ARG A 98 19.86 -1.23 66.32
N GLU A 99 20.54 -2.12 65.62
CA GLU A 99 21.48 -1.83 64.52
C GLU A 99 20.92 -2.28 63.14
N GLY A 100 19.62 -2.63 63.08
CA GLY A 100 18.89 -2.95 61.85
C GLY A 100 19.15 -4.34 61.27
N ARG A 101 19.69 -5.29 62.04
CA ARG A 101 20.08 -6.63 61.57
C ARG A 101 19.06 -7.70 61.94
N THR A 102 18.89 -8.69 61.06
CA THR A 102 18.00 -9.84 61.26
C THR A 102 18.54 -10.84 62.26
N ILE A 103 17.77 -11.06 63.32
CA ILE A 103 18.03 -12.05 64.37
C ILE A 103 17.10 -13.26 64.16
N ASP A 104 17.61 -14.47 64.40
CA ASP A 104 16.78 -15.67 64.56
C ASP A 104 16.10 -15.70 65.95
N THR A 105 15.06 -16.52 66.12
CA THR A 105 14.39 -16.77 67.41
C THR A 105 15.34 -17.25 68.51
N SER A 106 16.49 -17.84 68.15
CA SER A 106 17.56 -18.25 69.07
C SER A 106 18.52 -17.11 69.49
N GLY A 107 18.25 -15.85 69.12
CA GLY A 107 19.09 -14.70 69.43
C GLY A 107 20.37 -14.60 68.58
N LYS A 108 20.57 -15.52 67.62
CA LYS A 108 21.78 -15.57 66.78
C LYS A 108 21.59 -14.78 65.48
N ARG A 109 22.67 -14.13 65.03
CA ARG A 109 22.71 -13.30 63.81
C ARG A 109 22.68 -14.19 62.56
N VAL A 110 21.66 -14.03 61.73
CA VAL A 110 21.56 -14.70 60.43
C VAL A 110 22.36 -13.91 59.38
N GLN A 111 23.29 -14.56 58.68
CA GLN A 111 23.94 -13.97 57.52
C GLN A 111 23.12 -14.22 56.25
N LEU A 112 22.46 -13.18 55.73
CA LEU A 112 21.71 -13.26 54.48
C LEU A 112 22.67 -13.24 53.28
N THR A 113 22.72 -14.33 52.52
CA THR A 113 23.67 -14.51 51.41
C THR A 113 23.29 -13.65 50.19
N HIS A 114 23.93 -12.49 50.06
CA HIS A 114 23.62 -11.52 49.02
C HIS A 114 24.22 -11.91 47.65
N VAL A 115 23.45 -12.62 46.83
CA VAL A 115 23.86 -13.02 45.46
C VAL A 115 24.02 -11.79 44.56
N ALA A 116 25.24 -11.53 44.11
CA ALA A 116 25.55 -10.39 43.24
C ALA A 116 24.90 -10.55 41.84
N PRO A 117 24.10 -9.58 41.36
CA PRO A 117 23.38 -9.68 40.10
C PRO A 117 24.31 -9.42 38.89
N THR A 118 24.90 -10.48 38.34
CA THR A 118 25.71 -10.37 37.12
C THR A 118 24.84 -10.18 35.87
N LEU A 119 25.22 -9.21 35.02
CA LEU A 119 24.50 -8.94 33.77
C LEU A 119 24.64 -10.10 32.79
N LYS A 120 23.54 -10.44 32.08
CA LYS A 120 23.47 -11.56 31.11
C LYS A 120 24.47 -11.46 29.94
N ALA A 121 25.13 -10.32 29.75
CA ALA A 121 26.24 -10.17 28.82
C ALA A 121 27.43 -11.07 29.21
N ASN A 122 27.85 -11.05 30.48
CA ASN A 122 29.05 -11.75 30.96
C ASN A 122 28.88 -13.28 30.86
N ILE A 123 27.66 -13.78 31.11
CA ILE A 123 27.30 -15.20 30.96
C ILE A 123 27.43 -15.66 29.48
N ARG A 124 27.15 -14.77 28.51
CA ARG A 124 27.33 -15.04 27.08
C ARG A 124 28.79 -14.93 26.61
N ALA A 125 29.59 -14.08 27.26
CA ALA A 125 31.04 -14.01 27.01
C ALA A 125 31.71 -15.32 27.46
N LYS A 126 31.54 -15.72 28.72
CA LYS A 126 32.19 -16.91 29.29
C LYS A 126 31.88 -18.19 28.51
N ARG A 127 30.60 -18.42 28.13
CA ARG A 127 30.20 -19.57 27.31
C ARG A 127 30.87 -19.64 25.93
N ARG A 128 31.26 -18.50 25.35
CA ARG A 128 31.95 -18.45 24.05
C ARG A 128 33.43 -18.84 24.20
N GLU A 129 34.04 -18.52 25.33
CA GLU A 129 35.41 -18.93 25.67
C GLU A 129 35.46 -20.42 26.04
N GLU A 130 34.52 -20.89 26.86
CA GLU A 130 34.33 -22.31 27.21
C GLU A 130 34.18 -23.18 25.94
N PHE A 131 33.36 -22.74 24.97
CA PHE A 131 33.19 -23.44 23.68
C PHE A 131 34.45 -23.39 22.80
N ARG A 132 35.20 -22.28 22.80
CA ARG A 132 36.47 -22.17 22.06
C ARG A 132 37.54 -23.09 22.65
N ALA A 133 37.61 -23.22 23.97
CA ALA A 133 38.53 -24.11 24.66
C ALA A 133 38.26 -25.59 24.36
N GLN A 134 36.99 -25.99 24.27
CA GLN A 134 36.62 -27.35 23.86
C GLN A 134 37.08 -27.66 22.42
N LEU A 135 37.02 -26.70 21.50
CA LEU A 135 37.49 -26.90 20.12
C LEU A 135 39.01 -27.12 20.05
N SER A 136 39.80 -26.39 20.86
CA SER A 136 41.26 -26.57 20.92
C SER A 136 41.73 -27.87 21.56
N LEU A 137 40.88 -28.56 22.33
CA LEU A 137 41.18 -29.87 22.93
C LEU A 137 40.90 -31.06 22.01
N SER A 138 40.40 -30.81 20.78
CA SER A 138 40.03 -31.84 19.81
C SER A 138 41.00 -31.97 18.63
N ALA A 139 42.13 -31.24 18.65
CA ALA A 139 43.21 -31.38 17.67
C ALA A 139 44.20 -32.45 18.16
N GLY A 140 44.13 -33.65 17.57
CA GLY A 140 44.96 -34.79 17.97
C GLY A 140 46.42 -34.71 17.53
N GLU A 141 47.29 -35.35 18.31
CA GLU A 141 48.72 -35.54 18.05
C GLU A 141 48.99 -36.20 16.68
N PRO A 142 49.99 -35.73 15.89
CA PRO A 142 50.48 -36.46 14.73
C PRO A 142 51.44 -37.59 15.15
N LEU A 143 51.21 -38.82 14.66
CA LEU A 143 52.13 -39.93 14.93
C LEU A 143 53.53 -39.65 14.33
N GLU A 144 54.58 -39.99 15.09
CA GLU A 144 55.96 -39.86 14.62
C GLU A 144 56.27 -40.81 13.44
N ALA A 145 57.13 -40.35 12.53
CA ALA A 145 57.56 -41.14 11.37
C ALA A 145 58.61 -42.18 11.79
N ALA A 146 58.20 -43.44 11.90
CA ALA A 146 58.99 -44.56 12.43
C ALA A 146 60.27 -44.95 11.64
N TRP A 147 60.67 -44.19 10.61
CA TRP A 147 61.70 -44.55 9.62
C TRP A 147 62.92 -43.59 9.62
N ASN A 148 63.31 -43.08 10.79
CA ASN A 148 64.44 -42.16 10.94
C ASN A 148 65.51 -42.77 11.88
N ASP A 149 66.67 -43.17 11.37
CA ASP A 149 67.78 -43.69 12.18
C ASP A 149 68.53 -42.54 12.89
N PRO A 150 68.58 -42.49 14.24
CA PRO A 150 69.26 -41.42 14.98
C PRO A 150 70.78 -41.35 14.79
N ARG A 151 71.41 -42.36 14.19
CA ARG A 151 72.88 -42.47 14.07
C ARG A 151 73.45 -41.82 12.81
N VAL A 152 72.61 -41.38 11.86
CA VAL A 152 73.05 -40.79 10.58
C VAL A 152 72.76 -39.28 10.56
N PRO A 153 73.78 -38.40 10.57
CA PRO A 153 73.59 -36.95 10.56
C PRO A 153 73.18 -36.41 9.17
N ALA A 154 71.91 -36.64 8.81
CA ALA A 154 71.34 -36.22 7.54
C ALA A 154 71.16 -34.68 7.46
N LYS A 155 72.14 -33.97 6.87
CA LYS A 155 71.99 -32.55 6.53
C LYS A 155 70.97 -32.40 5.37
N PRO A 156 69.85 -31.69 5.54
CA PRO A 156 68.83 -31.58 4.51
C PRO A 156 69.32 -30.75 3.31
N PRO A 157 69.03 -31.16 2.06
CA PRO A 157 69.49 -30.45 0.86
C PRO A 157 68.72 -29.14 0.67
N VAL A 158 69.37 -28.01 0.97
CA VAL A 158 68.79 -26.66 0.80
C VAL A 158 68.69 -26.32 -0.69
N ARG A 159 67.57 -26.69 -1.32
CA ARG A 159 67.12 -26.17 -2.62
C ARG A 159 65.92 -25.28 -2.42
N THR A 160 66.07 -23.99 -2.71
CA THR A 160 64.99 -22.99 -2.71
C THR A 160 63.97 -23.30 -3.81
N ARG A 161 62.95 -24.11 -3.49
CA ARG A 161 61.79 -24.33 -4.37
C ARG A 161 61.12 -22.97 -4.62
N ARG A 162 61.15 -22.50 -5.88
CA ARG A 162 60.22 -21.44 -6.33
C ARG A 162 58.80 -21.91 -6.03
N GLN A 163 58.12 -21.22 -5.12
CA GLN A 163 56.76 -21.60 -4.74
C GLN A 163 55.84 -21.41 -5.94
N LEU A 164 55.06 -22.44 -6.27
CA LEU A 164 54.05 -22.34 -7.32
C LEU A 164 52.97 -21.36 -6.85
N ARG A 165 52.94 -20.17 -7.47
CA ARG A 165 51.97 -19.13 -7.16
C ARG A 165 50.62 -19.46 -7.78
N PHE A 166 49.96 -20.48 -7.23
CA PHE A 166 48.62 -20.89 -7.65
C PHE A 166 47.66 -19.71 -7.56
N HIS A 167 46.86 -19.53 -8.61
CA HIS A 167 45.70 -18.66 -8.56
C HIS A 167 44.54 -19.39 -7.89
N GLU A 168 43.69 -18.64 -7.18
CA GLU A 168 42.54 -19.18 -6.46
C GLU A 168 41.63 -19.99 -7.40
N PRO A 169 41.12 -21.16 -6.95
CA PRO A 169 40.26 -22.00 -7.76
C PRO A 169 39.02 -21.21 -8.21
N GLY A 170 38.70 -21.28 -9.50
CA GLY A 170 37.62 -20.52 -10.12
C GLY A 170 38.01 -19.13 -10.68
N LYS A 171 39.18 -18.56 -10.34
CA LYS A 171 39.58 -17.24 -10.84
C LYS A 171 39.56 -17.15 -12.39
N PHE A 172 40.01 -18.20 -13.06
CA PHE A 172 40.01 -18.27 -14.52
C PHE A 172 38.69 -18.75 -15.14
N THR A 173 37.85 -19.50 -14.42
CA THR A 173 36.51 -19.86 -14.94
C THR A 173 35.62 -18.63 -14.98
N VAL A 174 35.60 -17.83 -13.90
CA VAL A 174 34.90 -16.53 -13.84
C VAL A 174 35.43 -15.56 -14.91
N MET A 175 36.75 -15.55 -15.16
CA MET A 175 37.34 -14.73 -16.24
C MET A 175 36.90 -15.21 -17.64
N ALA A 176 36.87 -16.52 -17.88
CA ALA A 176 36.42 -17.09 -19.15
C ALA A 176 34.90 -16.91 -19.37
N GLU A 177 34.09 -17.03 -18.33
CA GLU A 177 32.66 -16.75 -18.35
C GLU A 177 32.38 -15.28 -18.67
N ARG A 178 33.11 -14.35 -18.03
CA ARG A 178 33.04 -12.91 -18.34
C ARG A 178 33.45 -12.61 -19.78
N LEU A 179 34.44 -13.32 -20.33
CA LEU A 179 34.86 -13.20 -21.72
C LEU A 179 33.78 -13.71 -22.70
N ARG A 180 33.19 -14.88 -22.41
CA ARG A 180 32.07 -15.45 -23.19
C ARG A 180 30.85 -14.52 -23.18
N MET A 181 30.48 -14.00 -22.01
CA MET A 181 29.37 -13.07 -21.85
C MET A 181 29.60 -11.76 -22.61
N LYS A 182 30.83 -11.20 -22.58
CA LYS A 182 31.18 -10.05 -23.41
C LYS A 182 31.01 -10.36 -24.90
N ALA A 183 31.52 -11.49 -25.38
CA ALA A 183 31.40 -11.89 -26.79
C ALA A 183 29.94 -12.17 -27.21
N GLN A 184 29.08 -12.63 -26.29
CA GLN A 184 27.63 -12.76 -26.54
C GLN A 184 26.95 -11.40 -26.65
N LEU A 185 27.25 -10.45 -25.77
CA LEU A 185 26.73 -9.08 -25.84
C LEU A 185 27.20 -8.36 -27.10
N GLU A 186 28.46 -8.54 -27.51
CA GLU A 186 29.02 -7.97 -28.73
C GLU A 186 28.37 -8.57 -30.00
N LYS A 187 28.08 -9.88 -30.00
CA LYS A 187 27.25 -10.50 -31.05
C LYS A 187 25.84 -9.94 -31.08
N LEU A 188 25.16 -9.85 -29.93
CA LEU A 188 23.80 -9.32 -29.83
C LEU A 188 23.73 -7.86 -30.27
N GLN A 189 24.71 -7.03 -29.91
CA GLN A 189 24.80 -5.63 -30.34
C GLN A 189 25.00 -5.52 -31.86
N ASN A 190 25.87 -6.35 -32.44
CA ASN A 190 26.06 -6.41 -33.88
C ASN A 190 24.78 -6.89 -34.59
N GLU A 191 24.11 -7.92 -34.07
CA GLU A 191 22.86 -8.45 -34.59
C GLU A 191 21.73 -7.43 -34.53
N ILE A 192 21.53 -6.74 -33.41
CA ILE A 192 20.60 -5.61 -33.27
C ILE A 192 20.95 -4.49 -34.27
N SER A 193 22.23 -4.15 -34.44
CA SER A 193 22.64 -3.13 -35.43
C SER A 193 22.36 -3.55 -36.87
N GLN A 194 22.39 -4.86 -37.18
CA GLN A 194 22.09 -5.38 -38.51
C GLN A 194 20.58 -5.50 -38.72
N ILE A 195 19.83 -5.91 -37.71
CA ILE A 195 18.36 -5.94 -37.73
C ILE A 195 17.83 -4.51 -37.92
N ALA A 196 18.24 -3.54 -37.09
CA ALA A 196 17.81 -2.15 -37.21
C ALA A 196 18.14 -1.52 -38.58
N ARG A 197 19.28 -1.88 -39.19
CA ARG A 197 19.63 -1.50 -40.58
C ARG A 197 18.77 -2.20 -41.64
N LYS A 198 18.41 -3.47 -41.43
CA LYS A 198 17.55 -4.26 -42.34
C LYS A 198 16.06 -3.90 -42.23
N THR A 199 15.60 -3.44 -41.06
CA THR A 199 14.19 -3.09 -40.79
C THR A 199 13.91 -1.59 -40.83
N GLY A 200 14.93 -0.74 -41.01
CA GLY A 200 14.76 0.72 -41.08
C GLY A 200 14.34 1.38 -39.77
N ILE A 201 14.49 0.70 -38.62
CA ILE A 201 14.04 1.19 -37.30
C ILE A 201 15.07 2.19 -36.72
N SER A 202 15.34 3.24 -37.49
CA SER A 202 15.81 4.56 -37.01
C SER A 202 14.61 5.46 -36.66
N SER A 203 13.43 4.86 -36.47
CA SER A 203 12.13 5.54 -36.47
C SER A 203 11.96 6.52 -35.30
N ALA A 204 12.52 6.28 -34.12
CA ALA A 204 12.45 7.25 -33.02
C ALA A 204 13.13 8.59 -33.38
N THR A 205 14.31 8.54 -34.01
CA THR A 205 15.00 9.74 -34.51
C THR A 205 14.28 10.34 -35.71
N LYS A 206 13.76 9.52 -36.62
CA LYS A 206 13.03 10.03 -37.80
C LYS A 206 11.68 10.66 -37.43
N LEU A 207 10.96 10.15 -36.44
CA LEU A 207 9.71 10.74 -35.93
C LEU A 207 9.97 12.07 -35.22
N ALA A 208 11.09 12.19 -34.48
CA ALA A 208 11.48 13.46 -33.87
C ALA A 208 11.85 14.54 -34.90
N LEU A 209 12.38 14.15 -36.07
CA LEU A 209 12.64 15.07 -37.19
C LEU A 209 11.38 15.39 -38.00
N LEU A 210 10.53 14.39 -38.28
CA LEU A 210 9.24 14.57 -38.96
C LEU A 210 8.22 15.41 -38.17
N ALA A 211 8.41 15.57 -36.87
CA ALA A 211 7.63 16.48 -36.02
C ALA A 211 8.19 17.92 -35.98
N ALA A 212 9.33 18.18 -36.63
CA ALA A 212 9.86 19.51 -36.90
C ALA A 212 9.66 19.91 -38.38
N ASP A 213 9.77 18.95 -39.30
CA ASP A 213 9.52 19.15 -40.73
C ASP A 213 8.01 19.05 -41.09
N THR A 214 7.14 19.82 -40.42
CA THR A 214 5.74 20.03 -40.84
C THR A 214 5.61 21.36 -41.59
N PRO A 215 5.76 21.40 -42.93
CA PRO A 215 5.95 22.64 -43.70
C PRO A 215 4.74 23.59 -43.67
N ASP A 216 3.56 23.08 -43.35
CA ASP A 216 2.33 23.87 -43.23
C ASP A 216 2.13 24.47 -41.81
N SER A 217 3.00 24.18 -40.84
CA SER A 217 2.89 24.71 -39.47
C SER A 217 3.41 26.13 -39.30
N ASP A 218 4.35 26.56 -40.14
CA ASP A 218 4.93 27.91 -40.10
C ASP A 218 4.12 28.92 -40.94
N ARG A 219 3.24 28.45 -41.83
CA ARG A 219 2.34 29.31 -42.59
C ARG A 219 1.09 29.64 -41.77
N VAL A 220 1.09 30.83 -41.17
CA VAL A 220 -0.13 31.46 -40.64
C VAL A 220 -1.19 31.51 -41.75
N PRO A 221 -2.40 30.97 -41.55
CA PRO A 221 -3.49 31.07 -42.52
C PRO A 221 -3.96 32.51 -42.70
N ASP A 222 -4.44 32.83 -43.91
CA ASP A 222 -4.84 34.19 -44.27
C ASP A 222 -6.11 34.68 -43.49
N ILE A 223 -6.83 33.75 -42.84
CA ILE A 223 -7.92 33.97 -41.86
C ILE A 223 -7.78 32.89 -40.78
N GLU A 224 -7.75 33.25 -39.49
CA GLU A 224 -7.74 32.27 -38.40
C GLU A 224 -9.13 31.67 -38.14
N TRP A 225 -9.18 30.47 -37.55
CA TRP A 225 -10.42 29.71 -37.37
C TRP A 225 -11.47 30.42 -36.50
N TRP A 226 -11.04 31.33 -35.60
CA TRP A 226 -11.94 32.14 -34.77
C TRP A 226 -12.42 33.41 -35.49
N ASP A 227 -11.59 34.05 -36.31
CA ASP A 227 -12.01 35.14 -37.21
C ASP A 227 -13.09 34.68 -38.21
N SER A 228 -13.00 33.41 -38.67
CA SER A 228 -13.95 32.84 -39.65
C SER A 228 -15.42 32.77 -39.18
N VAL A 229 -15.67 32.97 -37.88
CA VAL A 229 -17.02 33.07 -37.30
C VAL A 229 -17.52 34.52 -37.26
N ILE A 230 -16.59 35.48 -37.21
CA ILE A 230 -16.83 36.91 -36.97
C ILE A 230 -16.88 37.70 -38.28
N LEU A 231 -16.15 37.27 -39.30
CA LEU A 231 -16.08 37.89 -40.62
C LEU A 231 -17.04 37.22 -41.61
N MET A 232 -17.67 38.00 -42.47
CA MET A 232 -18.49 37.48 -43.56
C MET A 232 -17.62 36.77 -44.62
N THR A 233 -18.08 35.66 -45.16
CA THR A 233 -17.43 35.01 -46.31
C THR A 233 -17.51 35.89 -47.56
N PRO A 234 -16.63 35.70 -48.57
CA PRO A 234 -16.70 36.47 -49.82
C PRO A 234 -18.05 36.36 -50.54
N GLU A 235 -18.74 35.22 -50.41
CA GLU A 235 -20.07 34.98 -50.99
C GLU A 235 -21.16 35.78 -50.25
N GLU A 236 -21.13 35.80 -48.92
CA GLU A 236 -22.08 36.57 -48.10
C GLU A 236 -21.92 38.09 -48.28
N ARG A 237 -20.68 38.58 -48.38
CA ARG A 237 -20.40 40.00 -48.71
C ARG A 237 -21.03 40.40 -50.04
N GLU A 238 -20.94 39.52 -51.04
CA GLU A 238 -21.51 39.79 -52.36
C GLU A 238 -23.04 39.77 -52.33
N VAL A 239 -23.66 38.86 -51.57
CA VAL A 239 -25.12 38.87 -51.32
C VAL A 239 -25.56 40.12 -50.52
N LYS A 240 -24.76 40.61 -49.56
CA LYS A 240 -25.03 41.87 -48.83
C LYS A 240 -25.03 43.06 -49.80
N ARG A 241 -24.03 43.16 -50.69
CA ARG A 241 -23.96 44.20 -51.74
C ARG A 241 -25.10 44.13 -52.74
N GLN A 242 -25.46 42.94 -53.21
CA GLN A 242 -26.57 42.78 -54.15
C GLN A 242 -27.95 43.09 -53.55
N ARG A 243 -28.08 43.09 -52.21
CA ARG A 243 -29.29 43.54 -51.48
C ARG A 243 -29.33 45.04 -51.22
N SER A 244 -28.19 45.72 -51.12
CA SER A 244 -28.15 47.16 -50.83
C SER A 244 -28.31 48.05 -52.08
N VAL A 245 -28.17 47.51 -53.29
CA VAL A 245 -28.48 48.23 -54.53
C VAL A 245 -30.01 48.35 -54.71
N PRO A 246 -30.59 49.56 -54.75
CA PRO A 246 -32.02 49.72 -54.99
C PRO A 246 -32.37 49.32 -56.43
N ARG A 247 -33.20 48.28 -56.57
CA ARG A 247 -33.69 47.79 -57.86
C ARG A 247 -34.63 48.82 -58.50
N ALA A 248 -34.09 49.66 -59.38
CA ALA A 248 -34.87 50.53 -60.25
C ALA A 248 -35.87 49.70 -61.08
N ALA A 249 -37.15 50.01 -60.97
CA ALA A 249 -38.24 49.35 -61.70
C ALA A 249 -39.42 50.32 -61.87
N ASP A 250 -39.40 51.01 -63.03
CA ASP A 250 -40.54 51.42 -63.84
C ASP A 250 -41.81 51.96 -63.15
N THR A 251 -42.05 53.26 -63.28
CA THR A 251 -43.40 53.78 -63.54
C THR A 251 -43.32 55.07 -64.36
N HIS A 252 -44.35 55.32 -65.18
CA HIS A 252 -44.31 56.34 -66.23
C HIS A 252 -44.49 57.78 -65.73
N ALA A 253 -44.04 58.72 -66.58
CA ALA A 253 -44.12 60.16 -66.41
C ALA A 253 -45.54 60.70 -66.12
N ASP A 254 -45.59 61.88 -65.48
CA ASP A 254 -46.20 63.01 -66.18
C ASP A 254 -45.55 64.36 -65.81
N THR A 255 -45.87 65.41 -66.57
CA THR A 255 -45.12 66.68 -66.62
C THR A 255 -45.68 67.76 -65.68
N HIS A 256 -44.81 68.52 -64.99
CA HIS A 256 -44.80 70.01 -64.97
C HIS A 256 -43.59 70.57 -64.22
N ALA A 257 -43.11 71.76 -64.61
CA ALA A 257 -41.83 72.33 -64.17
C ALA A 257 -42.00 73.52 -63.22
N ASN A 258 -41.04 73.74 -62.31
CA ASN A 258 -40.24 74.97 -62.36
C ASN A 258 -38.89 74.92 -61.61
N THR A 259 -37.82 75.19 -62.35
CA THR A 259 -36.58 75.91 -62.01
C THR A 259 -36.23 76.17 -60.53
N HIS A 260 -35.17 75.51 -60.04
CA HIS A 260 -33.95 76.22 -59.67
C HIS A 260 -32.72 75.33 -59.92
N ALA A 261 -31.63 75.93 -60.39
CA ALA A 261 -30.35 75.24 -60.55
C ALA A 261 -29.39 75.65 -59.43
N ASP A 262 -28.59 74.70 -58.94
CA ASP A 262 -27.17 74.94 -58.61
C ASP A 262 -26.39 73.61 -58.59
N ALA A 263 -25.06 73.71 -58.71
CA ALA A 263 -24.02 72.68 -58.48
C ALA A 263 -24.31 71.20 -58.84
N CYS A 264 -23.79 70.74 -59.98
CA CYS A 264 -23.55 69.31 -60.23
C CYS A 264 -22.34 68.81 -59.40
N ALA A 265 -22.45 67.60 -58.84
CA ALA A 265 -21.34 66.81 -58.35
C ALA A 265 -21.66 65.30 -58.48
N ASP A 266 -21.52 64.76 -59.70
CA ASP A 266 -21.66 63.32 -59.96
C ASP A 266 -20.61 62.53 -59.18
N THR A 267 -21.02 61.91 -58.07
CA THR A 267 -20.24 60.84 -57.42
C THR A 267 -20.69 59.49 -57.96
N HIS A 268 -20.41 59.26 -59.24
CA HIS A 268 -20.20 57.90 -59.73
C HIS A 268 -19.07 57.29 -58.90
N ALA A 269 -19.42 56.44 -57.94
CA ALA A 269 -18.46 55.65 -57.18
C ALA A 269 -17.87 54.61 -58.12
N ASP A 270 -16.76 54.96 -58.77
CA ASP A 270 -16.10 54.12 -59.76
C ASP A 270 -15.80 52.73 -59.20
N THR A 271 -16.07 51.71 -60.02
CA THR A 271 -15.42 50.39 -59.89
C THR A 271 -13.98 50.46 -60.39
N LEU A 272 -13.20 51.38 -59.81
CA LEU A 272 -11.75 51.38 -59.89
C LEU A 272 -11.26 50.12 -59.20
N ALA A 273 -10.59 49.23 -59.96
CA ALA A 273 -9.98 48.04 -59.40
C ALA A 273 -8.88 48.47 -58.42
N ASP A 274 -9.10 48.24 -57.13
CA ASP A 274 -8.22 48.70 -56.06
C ASP A 274 -6.80 48.15 -56.21
N THR A 275 -5.85 49.05 -56.50
CA THR A 275 -4.44 48.75 -56.75
C THR A 275 -3.57 48.72 -55.49
N ARG A 276 -4.15 48.85 -54.29
CA ARG A 276 -3.40 48.73 -53.02
C ARG A 276 -2.84 47.31 -52.86
N THR A 277 -1.61 47.20 -52.35
CA THR A 277 -1.08 45.91 -51.90
C THR A 277 -1.77 45.47 -50.61
N ASP A 278 -1.84 44.17 -50.31
CA ASP A 278 -2.58 43.70 -49.13
C ASP A 278 -2.06 44.30 -47.80
N THR A 279 -0.76 44.60 -47.69
CA THR A 279 -0.21 45.34 -46.54
C THR A 279 -0.81 46.75 -46.42
N GLN A 280 -0.98 47.47 -47.54
CA GLN A 280 -1.60 48.80 -47.56
C GLN A 280 -3.10 48.74 -47.25
N ARG A 281 -3.78 47.62 -47.55
CA ARG A 281 -5.17 47.38 -47.13
C ARG A 281 -5.27 47.13 -45.63
N VAL A 282 -4.41 46.27 -45.08
CA VAL A 282 -4.34 46.02 -43.63
C VAL A 282 -4.02 47.31 -42.86
N ASP A 283 -3.08 48.13 -43.36
CA ASP A 283 -2.78 49.44 -42.80
C ASP A 283 -3.98 50.41 -42.90
N ALA A 284 -4.72 50.42 -44.02
CA ALA A 284 -5.92 51.25 -44.19
C ALA A 284 -7.06 50.86 -43.24
N CYS A 285 -7.29 49.55 -43.03
CA CYS A 285 -8.22 49.04 -42.02
C CYS A 285 -7.79 49.44 -40.60
N ASN A 286 -6.50 49.32 -40.26
CA ASN A 286 -5.95 49.71 -38.95
C ASN A 286 -6.09 51.21 -38.65
N VAL A 287 -6.15 52.06 -39.68
CA VAL A 287 -6.33 53.52 -39.56
C VAL A 287 -7.81 53.94 -39.67
N GLY A 288 -8.73 53.01 -39.98
CA GLY A 288 -10.15 53.29 -40.14
C GLY A 288 -10.49 54.04 -41.43
N ALA A 289 -9.70 53.85 -42.49
CA ALA A 289 -9.93 54.44 -43.81
C ALA A 289 -10.79 53.54 -44.72
N ASP A 290 -10.80 52.23 -44.46
CA ASP A 290 -11.71 51.26 -45.06
C ASP A 290 -12.58 50.65 -43.94
N ASP A 291 -13.91 50.70 -44.07
CA ASP A 291 -14.84 50.33 -42.99
C ASP A 291 -14.89 48.81 -42.74
N ILE A 292 -14.23 48.37 -41.66
CA ILE A 292 -14.26 46.99 -41.16
C ILE A 292 -15.71 46.52 -40.88
N ILE A 293 -16.61 47.47 -40.58
CA ILE A 293 -18.03 47.25 -40.27
C ILE A 293 -18.76 46.52 -41.41
N ASP A 294 -18.46 46.82 -42.67
CA ASP A 294 -19.15 46.21 -43.83
C ASP A 294 -18.87 44.70 -43.96
N ASN A 295 -17.73 44.25 -43.46
CA ASN A 295 -17.27 42.86 -43.48
C ASN A 295 -17.68 42.06 -42.23
N LEU A 296 -18.30 42.71 -41.24
CA LEU A 296 -18.60 42.11 -39.95
C LEU A 296 -19.87 41.27 -40.00
N ASN A 297 -19.84 40.04 -39.47
CA ASN A 297 -21.01 39.17 -39.42
C ASN A 297 -21.93 39.60 -38.26
N GLU A 298 -22.88 40.49 -38.55
CA GLU A 298 -23.86 41.04 -37.61
C GLU A 298 -24.71 39.98 -36.91
N ASP A 299 -24.94 38.81 -37.53
CA ASP A 299 -25.66 37.69 -36.90
C ASP A 299 -24.82 36.92 -35.86
N ALA A 300 -23.48 37.03 -35.92
CA ALA A 300 -22.57 36.35 -35.00
C ALA A 300 -22.21 37.19 -33.76
N ILE A 301 -22.27 38.53 -33.85
CA ILE A 301 -21.93 39.44 -32.75
C ILE A 301 -23.21 39.96 -32.08
N THR A 302 -23.43 39.56 -30.82
CA THR A 302 -24.53 40.09 -30.01
C THR A 302 -24.02 40.85 -28.80
N ASN A 303 -24.90 41.60 -28.13
CA ASN A 303 -24.61 42.26 -26.85
C ASN A 303 -24.62 41.31 -25.63
N LEU A 304 -24.63 40.00 -25.85
CA LEU A 304 -24.68 38.98 -24.80
C LEU A 304 -23.27 38.55 -24.40
N VAL A 305 -23.00 38.48 -23.10
CA VAL A 305 -21.72 38.02 -22.55
C VAL A 305 -21.89 36.60 -22.00
N GLU A 306 -21.37 35.62 -22.72
CA GLU A 306 -21.37 34.24 -22.24
C GLU A 306 -20.57 34.09 -20.93
N HIS A 307 -21.11 33.30 -20.02
CA HIS A 307 -20.42 32.88 -18.80
C HIS A 307 -20.02 31.41 -19.00
N PRO A 308 -18.74 31.11 -19.34
CA PRO A 308 -18.33 29.77 -19.75
C PRO A 308 -18.51 28.75 -18.62
N GLN A 309 -18.73 27.48 -18.99
CA GLN A 309 -19.05 26.42 -18.03
C GLN A 309 -17.99 26.29 -16.95
N GLN A 310 -18.38 26.54 -15.69
CA GLN A 310 -17.48 26.41 -14.55
C GLN A 310 -17.14 24.93 -14.28
N LEU A 311 -16.00 24.49 -14.82
CA LEU A 311 -15.42 23.17 -14.52
C LEU A 311 -14.87 23.14 -13.09
N ARG A 312 -14.98 21.98 -12.42
CA ARG A 312 -14.33 21.77 -11.13
C ARG A 312 -12.82 21.58 -11.29
N PRO A 313 -11.98 22.09 -10.36
CA PRO A 313 -10.54 21.84 -10.39
C PRO A 313 -10.22 20.34 -10.38
N PRO A 314 -9.34 19.83 -11.27
CA PRO A 314 -8.98 18.41 -11.30
C PRO A 314 -8.41 17.87 -9.99
N THR A 315 -7.79 18.74 -9.18
CA THR A 315 -7.16 18.42 -7.91
C THR A 315 -8.14 18.35 -6.73
N GLU A 316 -9.42 18.71 -6.90
CA GLU A 316 -10.40 18.66 -5.80
C GLU A 316 -10.88 17.24 -5.49
N PRO A 317 -10.86 16.80 -4.22
CA PRO A 317 -11.30 15.46 -3.87
C PRO A 317 -12.82 15.35 -3.97
N LEU A 318 -13.30 14.41 -4.78
CA LEU A 318 -14.74 14.09 -4.97
C LEU A 318 -15.49 13.69 -3.68
N LYS A 319 -14.79 13.54 -2.55
CA LYS A 319 -15.33 13.22 -1.23
C LYS A 319 -14.86 14.29 -0.24
N PRO A 320 -15.75 14.81 0.64
CA PRO A 320 -15.36 15.81 1.63
C PRO A 320 -14.30 15.26 2.58
N THR A 321 -13.19 15.99 2.70
CA THR A 321 -12.06 15.63 3.57
C THR A 321 -12.38 16.00 5.02
N TYR A 322 -12.46 14.98 5.89
CA TYR A 322 -12.71 15.17 7.32
C TYR A 322 -11.41 15.45 8.08
N MET A 323 -11.38 16.51 8.88
CA MET A 323 -10.22 16.80 9.74
C MET A 323 -10.09 15.75 10.85
N PRO A 324 -8.90 15.19 11.10
CA PRO A 324 -8.71 14.21 12.17
C PRO A 324 -8.88 14.86 13.56
N VAL A 325 -9.78 14.30 14.37
CA VAL A 325 -10.10 14.84 15.71
C VAL A 325 -8.99 14.49 16.71
N PHE A 326 -8.31 15.52 17.22
CA PHE A 326 -7.27 15.37 18.26
C PHE A 326 -7.81 15.70 19.65
N LEU A 327 -7.64 14.77 20.60
CA LEU A 327 -8.06 14.95 22.00
C LEU A 327 -6.87 15.28 22.91
N THR A 328 -7.07 16.19 23.86
CA THR A 328 -6.02 16.57 24.82
C THR A 328 -5.65 15.42 25.77
N LYS A 329 -4.57 15.59 26.54
CA LYS A 329 -4.21 14.66 27.61
C LYS A 329 -5.30 14.57 28.70
N LYS A 330 -6.15 15.59 28.87
CA LYS A 330 -7.27 15.60 29.84
C LYS A 330 -8.46 14.80 29.30
N GLU A 331 -8.98 15.06 28.09
CA GLU A 331 -10.10 14.26 27.56
C GLU A 331 -9.73 12.78 27.39
N ARG A 332 -8.53 12.45 26.88
CA ARG A 332 -8.12 11.04 26.75
C ARG A 332 -8.08 10.31 28.10
N LYS A 333 -7.79 11.02 29.20
CA LYS A 333 -7.86 10.51 30.58
C LYS A 333 -9.31 10.41 31.09
N LYS A 334 -10.20 11.32 30.67
CA LYS A 334 -11.65 11.31 30.98
C LYS A 334 -12.35 10.14 30.26
N LEU A 335 -12.20 10.05 28.94
CA LEU A 335 -12.76 8.98 28.09
C LEU A 335 -12.31 7.59 28.57
N ARG A 336 -11.00 7.38 28.75
CA ARG A 336 -10.45 6.11 29.29
C ARG A 336 -10.96 5.77 30.71
N ARG A 337 -11.40 6.76 31.51
CA ARG A 337 -12.03 6.52 32.82
C ARG A 337 -13.51 6.17 32.69
N GLN A 338 -14.21 6.79 31.74
CA GLN A 338 -15.61 6.49 31.40
C GLN A 338 -15.72 5.06 30.85
N SER A 339 -15.07 4.75 29.72
CA SER A 339 -15.17 3.41 29.09
C SER A 339 -14.72 2.25 29.98
N ARG A 340 -13.83 2.51 30.97
CA ARG A 340 -13.46 1.52 32.00
C ARG A 340 -14.50 1.36 33.11
N ARG A 341 -15.25 2.41 33.44
CA ARG A 341 -16.37 2.36 34.38
C ARG A 341 -17.59 1.71 33.71
N GLU A 342 -17.84 2.03 32.44
CA GLU A 342 -18.88 1.39 31.63
C GLU A 342 -18.60 -0.12 31.49
N ALA A 343 -17.43 -0.53 31.00
CA ALA A 343 -17.09 -1.96 30.88
C ALA A 343 -17.13 -2.72 32.23
N TRP A 344 -16.70 -2.09 33.34
CA TRP A 344 -16.77 -2.72 34.66
C TRP A 344 -18.20 -2.80 35.21
N LYS A 345 -19.08 -1.84 34.88
CA LYS A 345 -20.52 -1.97 35.13
C LYS A 345 -21.13 -3.11 34.33
N GLU A 346 -20.79 -3.22 33.05
CA GLU A 346 -21.25 -4.30 32.17
C GLU A 346 -20.82 -5.67 32.70
N GLU A 347 -19.55 -5.84 33.09
CA GLU A 347 -19.05 -7.03 33.81
C GLU A 347 -19.87 -7.31 35.09
N GLN A 348 -20.12 -6.31 35.93
CA GLN A 348 -20.92 -6.48 37.17
C GLN A 348 -22.39 -6.81 36.90
N GLU A 349 -23.01 -6.21 35.88
CA GLU A 349 -24.41 -6.42 35.51
C GLU A 349 -24.59 -7.81 34.89
N LYS A 350 -23.62 -8.28 34.11
CA LYS A 350 -23.56 -9.64 33.55
C LYS A 350 -23.35 -10.72 34.62
N VAL A 351 -22.55 -10.45 35.65
CA VAL A 351 -22.42 -11.31 36.83
C VAL A 351 -23.70 -11.27 37.69
N ARG A 352 -24.31 -10.10 37.89
CA ARG A 352 -25.59 -9.95 38.63
C ARG A 352 -26.74 -10.70 37.94
N LEU A 353 -26.76 -10.74 36.61
CA LEU A 353 -27.74 -11.47 35.81
C LEU A 353 -27.37 -12.97 35.64
N GLY A 354 -26.22 -13.41 36.17
CA GLY A 354 -25.80 -14.82 36.17
C GLY A 354 -25.22 -15.36 34.86
N LEU A 355 -25.00 -14.51 33.85
CA LEU A 355 -24.41 -14.94 32.56
C LEU A 355 -22.90 -15.22 32.66
N GLU A 356 -22.22 -14.62 33.63
CA GLU A 356 -20.83 -14.91 33.95
C GLU A 356 -20.66 -15.25 35.43
N ALA A 357 -19.88 -16.29 35.71
CA ALA A 357 -19.53 -16.65 37.08
C ALA A 357 -18.60 -15.57 37.69
N PRO A 358 -18.74 -15.24 39.00
CA PRO A 358 -17.82 -14.32 39.67
C PRO A 358 -16.35 -14.74 39.49
N PRO A 359 -15.44 -13.80 39.17
CA PRO A 359 -14.06 -14.14 38.85
C PRO A 359 -13.28 -14.69 40.07
N GLU A 360 -12.60 -15.83 39.88
CA GLU A 360 -11.80 -16.51 40.91
C GLU A 360 -10.82 -15.54 41.63
N PRO A 361 -10.65 -15.66 42.96
CA PRO A 361 -9.75 -14.80 43.72
C PRO A 361 -8.30 -14.90 43.23
N LYS A 362 -7.62 -13.75 43.12
CA LYS A 362 -6.32 -13.64 42.41
C LYS A 362 -5.14 -14.16 43.25
N LEU A 363 -5.07 -15.47 43.50
CA LEU A 363 -3.95 -16.10 44.20
C LEU A 363 -2.61 -15.88 43.47
N ARG A 364 -1.53 -15.80 44.25
CA ARG A 364 -0.12 -15.77 43.83
C ARG A 364 0.67 -16.57 44.85
N ILE A 365 1.82 -17.13 44.49
CA ILE A 365 2.70 -17.83 45.45
C ILE A 365 3.05 -16.91 46.62
N SER A 366 3.35 -15.63 46.36
CA SER A 366 3.59 -14.58 47.37
C SER A 366 2.42 -14.27 48.30
N ASN A 367 1.20 -14.65 47.92
CA ASN A 367 -0.03 -14.38 48.66
C ASN A 367 -0.64 -15.66 49.25
N LEU A 368 -0.03 -16.83 48.99
CA LEU A 368 -0.64 -18.13 49.20
C LEU A 368 -0.89 -18.42 50.69
N MET A 369 0.18 -18.36 51.49
CA MET A 369 0.11 -18.60 52.94
C MET A 369 -0.70 -17.54 53.70
N ARG A 370 -1.01 -16.38 53.08
CA ARG A 370 -1.93 -15.36 53.63
C ARG A 370 -3.40 -15.60 53.25
N ALA A 371 -3.68 -16.38 52.20
CA ALA A 371 -5.00 -16.50 51.60
C ALA A 371 -5.67 -17.87 51.86
N LEU A 372 -4.86 -18.92 52.02
CA LEU A 372 -5.31 -20.30 52.26
C LEU A 372 -4.54 -20.92 53.45
N GLY A 373 -4.23 -20.12 54.49
CA GLY A 373 -3.22 -20.46 55.49
C GLY A 373 -3.41 -21.81 56.21
N THR A 374 -4.66 -22.22 56.47
CA THR A 374 -4.98 -23.52 57.08
C THR A 374 -4.87 -24.68 56.08
N GLU A 375 -5.45 -24.53 54.88
CA GLU A 375 -5.41 -25.56 53.82
C GLU A 375 -3.97 -25.77 53.30
N ALA A 376 -3.22 -24.69 53.08
CA ALA A 376 -1.88 -24.70 52.50
C ALA A 376 -0.81 -25.32 53.41
N VAL A 377 -1.12 -25.49 54.70
CA VAL A 377 -0.28 -26.25 55.65
C VAL A 377 -0.56 -27.75 55.61
N GLN A 378 -1.78 -28.17 55.21
CA GLN A 378 -2.11 -29.59 55.05
C GLN A 378 -1.49 -30.17 53.77
N ASP A 379 -1.75 -29.53 52.61
CA ASP A 379 -1.30 -30.01 51.29
C ASP A 379 -0.51 -28.93 50.52
N PRO A 380 0.71 -28.56 50.99
CA PRO A 380 1.47 -27.45 50.40
C PRO A 380 1.76 -27.66 48.90
N THR A 381 2.12 -28.88 48.49
CA THR A 381 2.45 -29.19 47.09
C THR A 381 1.22 -29.14 46.17
N ALA A 382 0.06 -29.65 46.61
CA ALA A 382 -1.15 -29.65 45.78
C ALA A 382 -1.75 -28.24 45.66
N ILE A 383 -1.67 -27.44 46.72
CA ILE A 383 -2.16 -26.06 46.72
C ILE A 383 -1.18 -25.13 45.97
N GLU A 384 0.13 -25.34 46.05
CA GLU A 384 1.08 -24.73 45.12
C GLU A 384 0.79 -25.10 43.65
N ALA A 385 0.47 -26.36 43.35
CA ALA A 385 0.14 -26.78 41.99
C ALA A 385 -1.09 -26.05 41.45
N LYS A 386 -2.19 -25.97 42.22
CA LYS A 386 -3.40 -25.18 41.87
C LYS A 386 -3.06 -23.71 41.61
N VAL A 387 -2.21 -23.09 42.43
CA VAL A 387 -1.81 -21.68 42.27
C VAL A 387 -0.91 -21.47 41.05
N ARG A 388 0.03 -22.39 40.81
CA ARG A 388 0.87 -22.40 39.60
C ARG A 388 0.01 -22.58 38.35
N GLU A 389 -1.00 -23.45 38.39
CA GLU A 389 -1.98 -23.61 37.32
C GLU A 389 -2.80 -22.33 37.10
N GLN A 390 -3.35 -21.69 38.14
CA GLN A 390 -4.02 -20.40 38.00
C GLN A 390 -3.08 -19.32 37.43
N ILE A 391 -1.80 -19.28 37.82
CA ILE A 391 -0.80 -18.37 37.22
C ILE A 391 -0.64 -18.69 35.72
N ALA A 392 -0.45 -19.96 35.36
CA ALA A 392 -0.32 -20.42 33.99
C ALA A 392 -1.58 -20.16 33.15
N LYS A 393 -2.79 -20.35 33.70
CA LYS A 393 -4.10 -20.03 33.10
C LYS A 393 -4.19 -18.55 32.75
N ARG A 394 -3.84 -17.66 33.68
CA ARG A 394 -3.81 -16.19 33.46
C ARG A 394 -2.71 -15.75 32.49
N GLN A 395 -1.56 -16.41 32.50
CA GLN A 395 -0.49 -16.15 31.54
C GLN A 395 -0.86 -16.65 30.13
N LYS A 396 -1.51 -17.81 30.03
CA LYS A 396 -2.05 -18.37 28.78
C LYS A 396 -3.10 -17.43 28.21
N THR A 397 -4.15 -17.06 28.94
CA THR A 397 -5.20 -16.17 28.42
C THR A 397 -4.67 -14.80 28.00
N HIS A 398 -3.69 -14.23 28.71
CA HIS A 398 -3.00 -13.01 28.26
C HIS A 398 -2.21 -13.22 26.95
N LEU A 399 -1.44 -14.31 26.83
CA LEU A 399 -0.69 -14.62 25.61
C LEU A 399 -1.63 -14.97 24.43
N GLU A 400 -2.75 -15.61 24.71
CA GLU A 400 -3.78 -16.01 23.75
C GLU A 400 -4.57 -14.80 23.24
N ALA A 401 -5.00 -13.89 24.12
CA ALA A 401 -5.56 -12.59 23.76
C ALA A 401 -4.54 -11.68 23.04
N ASN A 402 -3.24 -11.87 23.23
CA ASN A 402 -2.20 -11.18 22.45
C ASN A 402 -1.97 -11.82 21.09
N LYS A 403 -2.04 -13.17 20.98
CA LYS A 403 -1.99 -13.89 19.70
C LYS A 403 -3.22 -13.58 18.82
N ALA A 404 -4.43 -13.61 19.39
CA ALA A 404 -5.67 -13.30 18.67
C ALA A 404 -5.73 -11.85 18.17
N ARG A 405 -5.08 -10.90 18.88
CA ARG A 405 -4.94 -9.49 18.44
C ARG A 405 -3.71 -9.23 17.56
N ALA A 406 -2.85 -10.22 17.35
CA ALA A 406 -1.67 -10.07 16.49
C ALA A 406 -2.06 -10.36 15.03
N LEU A 407 -1.96 -9.34 14.17
CA LEU A 407 -2.25 -9.48 12.74
C LEU A 407 -1.49 -10.67 12.14
N THR A 408 -2.16 -11.43 11.27
CA THR A 408 -1.55 -12.54 10.52
C THR A 408 -0.43 -12.04 9.60
N LYS A 409 0.37 -12.96 9.05
CA LYS A 409 1.43 -12.59 8.08
C LYS A 409 0.87 -11.91 6.83
N GLU A 410 -0.32 -12.33 6.39
CA GLU A 410 -1.05 -11.72 5.27
C GLU A 410 -1.64 -10.36 5.63
N GLN A 411 -2.36 -10.23 6.75
CA GLN A 411 -2.90 -8.94 7.22
C GLN A 411 -1.79 -7.90 7.44
N LYS A 412 -0.58 -8.33 7.82
CA LYS A 412 0.61 -7.45 7.90
C LYS A 412 1.11 -7.01 6.52
N ARG A 413 1.13 -7.91 5.53
CA ARG A 413 1.45 -7.58 4.13
C ARG A 413 0.41 -6.60 3.58
N GLU A 414 -0.87 -6.97 3.58
CA GLU A 414 -1.98 -6.14 3.10
C GLU A 414 -2.01 -4.75 3.74
N LYS A 415 -1.67 -4.63 5.04
CA LYS A 415 -1.56 -3.33 5.73
C LYS A 415 -0.31 -2.52 5.33
N VAL A 416 0.79 -3.17 4.96
CA VAL A 416 1.98 -2.51 4.37
C VAL A 416 1.68 -2.12 2.92
N ASP A 417 1.08 -3.02 2.13
CA ASP A 417 0.69 -2.78 0.74
C ASP A 417 -0.29 -1.62 0.64
N ARG A 418 -1.30 -1.53 1.53
CA ARG A 418 -2.22 -0.37 1.65
C ARG A 418 -1.54 0.90 2.20
N LYS A 419 -0.36 0.81 2.82
CA LYS A 419 0.41 2.00 3.24
C LYS A 419 1.33 2.51 2.13
N ILE A 420 1.83 1.62 1.27
CA ILE A 420 2.70 1.94 0.13
C ILE A 420 1.89 2.30 -1.12
N ARG A 421 0.67 1.77 -1.26
CA ARG A 421 -0.27 2.17 -2.32
C ARG A 421 -0.81 3.57 -2.05
N GLU A 422 -0.16 4.54 -2.66
CA GLU A 422 -0.57 5.94 -2.71
C GLU A 422 -1.90 6.10 -3.45
N ASP A 423 -2.66 7.14 -3.10
CA ASP A 423 -3.92 7.47 -3.75
C ASP A 423 -3.66 8.44 -4.91
N THR A 424 -3.62 7.90 -6.12
CA THR A 424 -3.30 8.64 -7.35
C THR A 424 -4.50 9.39 -7.93
N SER A 425 -5.64 9.45 -7.23
CA SER A 425 -6.88 10.03 -7.77
C SER A 425 -6.87 11.56 -7.91
N MET A 426 -6.07 12.27 -7.10
CA MET A 426 -5.97 13.75 -7.13
C MET A 426 -4.80 14.25 -7.98
N GLY A 427 -3.87 13.37 -8.33
CA GLY A 427 -2.61 13.71 -9.00
C GLY A 427 -1.52 12.67 -8.72
N VAL A 428 -0.41 12.77 -9.44
CA VAL A 428 0.74 11.86 -9.31
C VAL A 428 2.01 12.69 -9.14
N HIS A 429 2.80 12.41 -8.11
CA HIS A 429 4.12 13.03 -7.93
C HIS A 429 5.16 12.32 -8.80
N VAL A 430 5.58 12.97 -9.89
CA VAL A 430 6.59 12.43 -10.82
C VAL A 430 7.97 13.00 -10.49
N ALA A 431 8.95 12.14 -10.25
CA ALA A 431 10.34 12.52 -10.08
C ALA A 431 11.16 12.09 -11.30
N VAL A 432 11.82 13.05 -11.96
CA VAL A 432 12.63 12.82 -13.17
C VAL A 432 14.11 12.85 -12.82
N TYR A 433 14.83 11.77 -13.12
CA TYR A 433 16.25 11.61 -12.78
C TYR A 433 17.13 11.50 -14.03
N ARG A 434 18.19 12.32 -14.12
CA ARG A 434 19.21 12.23 -15.18
C ARG A 434 20.43 11.45 -14.70
N CYS A 435 20.42 10.13 -14.88
CA CYS A 435 21.56 9.28 -14.52
C CYS A 435 22.68 9.36 -15.57
N VAL A 436 23.91 9.67 -15.14
CA VAL A 436 25.09 9.71 -16.03
C VAL A 436 25.74 8.32 -16.08
N PHE A 437 25.84 7.73 -17.28
CA PHE A 437 26.24 6.33 -17.52
C PHE A 437 27.51 5.88 -16.78
N ASN A 438 28.52 6.76 -16.66
CA ASN A 438 29.82 6.48 -16.04
C ASN A 438 29.74 6.04 -14.55
N TYR A 439 28.60 6.25 -13.87
CA TYR A 439 28.40 5.85 -12.48
C TYR A 439 27.51 4.61 -12.30
N ILE A 440 26.79 4.18 -13.34
CA ILE A 440 25.84 3.06 -13.29
C ILE A 440 26.58 1.73 -13.50
N THR A 441 27.53 1.69 -14.42
CA THR A 441 28.35 0.50 -14.75
C THR A 441 29.31 0.08 -13.63
N SER A 442 29.47 0.91 -12.60
CA SER A 442 30.45 0.76 -11.52
C SER A 442 29.92 0.00 -10.30
N ASP A 443 28.60 -0.07 -10.11
CA ASP A 443 27.97 -0.68 -8.92
C ASP A 443 26.59 -1.28 -9.29
N PRO A 444 26.50 -2.59 -9.56
CA PRO A 444 25.26 -3.22 -10.01
C PRO A 444 24.17 -3.26 -8.93
N SER A 445 24.48 -2.96 -7.66
CA SER A 445 23.44 -2.86 -6.63
C SER A 445 22.54 -1.63 -6.79
N ARG A 446 23.03 -0.59 -7.49
CA ARG A 446 22.30 0.67 -7.73
C ARG A 446 21.28 0.58 -8.86
N LEU A 447 21.42 -0.39 -9.75
CA LEU A 447 20.46 -0.68 -10.82
C LEU A 447 19.12 -1.22 -10.28
N CYS A 448 19.08 -1.70 -9.03
CA CYS A 448 17.86 -2.19 -8.39
C CYS A 448 17.08 -1.09 -7.61
N LEU A 449 17.43 0.19 -7.81
CA LEU A 449 16.80 1.35 -7.16
C LEU A 449 16.11 2.30 -8.16
N VAL A 450 16.01 1.90 -9.43
CA VAL A 450 15.33 2.59 -10.54
C VAL A 450 14.39 1.59 -11.21
#